data_AF-A0A358QL51-F1
#
_entry.id   AF-A0A358QL51-F1
#
_cell.length_a   1.000
_cell.length_b   1.000
_cell.length_c   1.000
_cell.angle_alpha   90.00
_cell.angle_beta   90.00
_cell.angle_gamma   90.00
#
_symmetry.space_group_name_H-M   'P 1'
#
loop_
_entity.id
_entity.type
_entity.pdbx_description
1 polymer ?
#
loop_
_entity_poly.entity_id
_entity_poly.type
_entity_poly.pdbx_seq_one_letter_code
_entity_poly.pdbx_strand_id
1 'polypeptide(L)'
;MPATNPLQQLAERGQSVWLDYISRELVTGPELGRMITEDNVTGLTSNPTIFEKAIAEGTHYDEQIHELVGQGVDDPQEVFLSLAIQDIRHACDTLRPVYDQSDGGDGFVSLELPPPLSHDTRGSVETALKYWERVNRPNLMVKVPATPEGVPAIEELIAAGVNVNVTLIFALDAYENVITAYIRGLQRRLDEHQSLDVHSVASFFVSRVDTVVDGLLDERLTAGGADPALLERLLGKAAIANA
;
A
#
# COMPACT_ATOMS: atom_id res chain seq x y z
N MET A 1 1.89 33.43 -9.07
CA MET A 1 2.09 32.03 -8.66
C MET A 1 1.07 31.21 -9.46
N PRO A 2 1.44 30.08 -10.07
CA PRO A 2 0.44 29.21 -10.66
C PRO A 2 -0.62 28.88 -9.59
N ALA A 3 -1.88 28.74 -9.99
CA ALA A 3 -2.95 28.42 -9.06
C ALA A 3 -2.66 27.05 -8.42
N THR A 4 -2.62 26.99 -7.10
CA THR A 4 -2.42 25.77 -6.33
C THR A 4 -3.48 24.74 -6.70
N ASN A 5 -3.07 23.58 -7.22
CA ASN A 5 -4.03 22.54 -7.61
C ASN A 5 -4.66 21.87 -6.36
N PRO A 6 -5.75 21.11 -6.49
CA PRO A 6 -6.42 20.49 -5.34
C PRO A 6 -5.52 19.57 -4.50
N LEU A 7 -4.54 18.89 -5.11
CA LEU A 7 -3.65 17.98 -4.40
C LEU A 7 -2.63 18.74 -3.55
N GLN A 8 -2.10 19.85 -4.07
CA GLN A 8 -1.27 20.77 -3.30
C GLN A 8 -2.04 21.40 -2.12
N GLN A 9 -3.34 21.71 -2.31
CA GLN A 9 -4.19 22.20 -1.22
C GLN A 9 -4.46 21.14 -0.12
N LEU A 10 -4.41 19.84 -0.45
CA LEU A 10 -4.48 18.77 0.55
C LEU A 10 -3.20 18.70 1.39
N ALA A 11 -2.04 18.89 0.75
CA ALA A 11 -0.75 18.92 1.44
C ALA A 11 -0.69 20.06 2.46
N GLU A 12 -1.20 21.26 2.12
CA GLU A 12 -1.33 22.41 3.03
C GLU A 12 -2.19 22.11 4.27
N ARG A 13 -3.04 21.07 4.20
CA ARG A 13 -3.89 20.60 5.30
C ARG A 13 -3.29 19.41 6.06
N GLY A 14 -2.05 19.02 5.74
CA GLY A 14 -1.35 17.90 6.37
C GLY A 14 -1.74 16.52 5.82
N GLN A 15 -2.36 16.45 4.63
CA GLN A 15 -2.71 15.19 3.98
C GLN A 15 -1.78 14.91 2.79
N SER A 16 -0.97 13.87 2.92
CA SER A 16 -0.13 13.35 1.85
C SER A 16 -0.97 12.61 0.80
N VAL A 17 -0.56 12.71 -0.47
CA VAL A 17 -1.26 12.11 -1.61
C VAL A 17 -0.37 11.06 -2.24
N TRP A 18 -0.81 9.81 -2.21
CA TRP A 18 -0.10 8.68 -2.81
C TRP A 18 -0.85 8.18 -4.04
N LEU A 19 -0.10 7.74 -5.04
CA LEU A 19 -0.63 7.16 -6.27
C LEU A 19 -0.87 5.65 -6.09
N ASP A 20 -2.12 5.18 -6.25
CA ASP A 20 -2.45 3.74 -6.22
C ASP A 20 -2.38 3.13 -7.63
N TYR A 21 -1.20 3.21 -8.23
CA TYR A 21 -0.91 2.69 -9.57
C TYR A 21 0.58 2.50 -9.78
N ILE A 22 0.96 1.49 -10.56
CA ILE A 22 2.33 1.28 -11.03
C ILE A 22 2.30 0.66 -12.42
N SER A 23 3.21 1.11 -13.28
CA SER A 23 3.57 0.46 -14.53
C SER A 23 5.04 0.75 -14.84
N ARG A 24 5.67 -0.10 -15.64
CA ARG A 24 7.05 0.10 -16.08
C ARG A 24 7.24 1.45 -16.78
N GLU A 25 6.32 1.82 -17.66
CA GLU A 25 6.36 3.11 -18.35
C GLU A 25 6.33 4.28 -17.37
N LEU A 26 5.45 4.24 -16.36
CA LEU A 26 5.33 5.29 -15.36
C LEU A 26 6.63 5.49 -14.57
N VAL A 27 7.25 4.40 -14.11
CA VAL A 27 8.40 4.46 -13.18
C VAL A 27 9.74 4.62 -13.89
N THR A 28 9.82 4.31 -15.19
CA THR A 28 11.03 4.54 -16.01
C THR A 28 10.97 5.81 -16.84
N GLY A 29 9.77 6.34 -17.08
CA GLY A 29 9.53 7.60 -17.76
C GLY A 29 9.57 8.83 -16.84
N PRO A 30 9.33 10.03 -17.39
CA PRO A 30 9.35 11.28 -16.63
C PRO A 30 8.06 11.52 -15.82
N GLU A 31 6.99 10.75 -16.05
CA GLU A 31 5.65 11.07 -15.58
C GLU A 31 5.52 11.01 -14.06
N LEU A 32 6.11 10.01 -13.38
CA LEU A 32 6.12 9.97 -11.92
C LEU A 32 6.84 11.19 -11.33
N GLY A 33 7.96 11.60 -11.93
CA GLY A 33 8.68 12.82 -11.54
C GLY A 33 7.85 14.09 -11.75
N ARG A 34 7.08 14.14 -12.85
CA ARG A 34 6.13 15.23 -13.12
C ARG A 34 5.04 15.30 -12.05
N MET A 35 4.41 14.17 -11.71
CA MET A 35 3.40 14.10 -10.66
C MET A 35 3.93 14.52 -9.28
N ILE A 36 5.17 14.16 -8.94
CA ILE A 36 5.81 14.60 -7.69
C ILE A 36 5.96 16.13 -7.67
N THR A 37 6.49 16.70 -8.75
CA THR A 37 6.85 18.13 -8.80
C THR A 37 5.69 19.07 -9.08
N GLU A 38 4.75 18.67 -9.92
CA GLU A 38 3.60 19.48 -10.34
C GLU A 38 2.36 19.22 -9.48
N ASP A 39 2.15 17.98 -9.05
CA ASP A 39 0.91 17.55 -8.39
C ASP A 39 1.08 17.23 -6.89
N ASN A 40 2.31 17.27 -6.36
CA ASN A 40 2.63 16.94 -4.97
C ASN A 40 2.22 15.51 -4.58
N VAL A 41 2.44 14.55 -5.50
CA VAL A 41 2.41 13.12 -5.17
C VAL A 41 3.63 12.80 -4.32
N THR A 42 3.41 12.20 -3.15
CA THR A 42 4.46 11.93 -2.17
C THR A 42 4.66 10.46 -1.87
N GLY A 43 3.94 9.56 -2.53
CA GLY A 43 4.13 8.12 -2.37
C GLY A 43 3.42 7.33 -3.44
N LEU A 44 3.65 6.03 -3.45
CA LEU A 44 3.09 5.13 -4.45
C LEU A 44 2.74 3.78 -3.82
N THR A 45 1.62 3.19 -4.25
CA THR A 45 1.23 1.83 -3.86
C THR A 45 1.01 0.95 -5.07
N SER A 46 1.42 -0.33 -4.95
CA SER A 46 1.05 -1.38 -5.88
C SER A 46 0.17 -2.43 -5.19
N ASN A 47 -0.42 -3.30 -6.00
CA ASN A 47 -1.04 -4.55 -5.59
C ASN A 47 -0.95 -5.58 -6.73
N PRO A 48 -1.21 -6.87 -6.49
CA PRO A 48 -1.07 -7.90 -7.52
C PRO A 48 -1.91 -7.64 -8.78
N THR A 49 -3.13 -7.10 -8.64
CA THR A 49 -4.02 -6.81 -9.78
C THR A 49 -3.51 -5.64 -10.63
N ILE A 50 -2.86 -4.64 -10.04
CA ILE A 50 -2.24 -3.54 -10.79
C ILE A 50 -1.09 -4.09 -11.63
N PHE A 51 -0.22 -4.93 -11.06
CA PHE A 51 0.87 -5.54 -11.82
C PHE A 51 0.38 -6.51 -12.89
N GLU A 52 -0.64 -7.33 -12.60
CA GLU A 52 -1.24 -8.22 -13.59
C GLU A 52 -1.63 -7.45 -14.85
N LYS A 53 -2.35 -6.32 -14.68
CA LYS A 53 -2.74 -5.45 -15.80
C LYS A 53 -1.53 -4.84 -16.49
N ALA A 54 -0.60 -4.25 -15.73
CA ALA A 54 0.57 -3.59 -16.30
C ALA A 54 1.44 -4.57 -17.13
N ILE A 55 1.59 -5.82 -16.67
CA ILE A 55 2.38 -6.85 -17.35
C ILE A 55 1.63 -7.41 -18.56
N ALA A 56 0.31 -7.61 -18.45
CA ALA A 56 -0.50 -8.13 -19.55
C ALA A 56 -0.73 -7.11 -20.67
N GLU A 57 -0.58 -5.81 -20.37
CA GLU A 57 -0.79 -4.72 -21.30
C GLU A 57 0.53 -4.22 -21.91
N GLY A 58 0.67 -4.35 -23.23
CA GLY A 58 1.83 -3.83 -23.97
C GLY A 58 3.03 -4.79 -23.98
N THR A 59 4.23 -4.24 -24.22
CA THR A 59 5.48 -5.01 -24.43
C THR A 59 6.64 -4.54 -23.55
N HIS A 60 6.37 -3.69 -22.55
CA HIS A 60 7.42 -3.08 -21.72
C HIS A 60 8.17 -4.10 -20.86
N TYR A 61 7.59 -5.27 -20.60
CA TYR A 61 8.16 -6.33 -19.78
C TYR A 61 8.88 -7.42 -20.60
N ASP A 62 8.65 -7.49 -21.91
CA ASP A 62 9.09 -8.60 -22.78
C ASP A 62 10.60 -8.83 -22.75
N GLU A 63 11.39 -7.76 -22.81
CA GLU A 63 12.85 -7.86 -22.81
C GLU A 63 13.38 -8.54 -21.54
N GLN A 64 12.90 -8.09 -20.37
CA GLN A 64 13.32 -8.65 -19.10
C GLN A 64 12.78 -10.07 -18.90
N ILE A 65 11.56 -10.37 -19.37
CA ILE A 65 11.02 -11.73 -19.33
C ILE A 65 11.92 -12.67 -20.16
N HIS A 66 12.30 -12.27 -21.37
CA HIS A 66 13.22 -13.06 -22.20
C HIS A 66 14.60 -13.22 -21.56
N GLU A 67 15.12 -12.18 -20.92
CA GLU A 67 16.39 -12.25 -20.19
C GLU A 67 16.33 -13.25 -19.04
N LEU A 68 15.31 -13.17 -18.18
CA LEU A 68 15.14 -14.05 -17.01
C LEU A 68 14.99 -15.52 -17.43
N VAL A 69 14.16 -15.78 -18.45
CA VAL A 69 13.99 -17.12 -19.00
C VAL A 69 15.29 -17.61 -19.64
N GLY A 70 16.02 -16.75 -20.35
CA GLY A 70 17.33 -17.06 -20.92
C GLY A 70 18.40 -17.38 -19.88
N GLN A 71 18.27 -16.84 -18.66
CA GLN A 71 19.10 -17.16 -17.48
C GLN A 71 18.65 -18.42 -16.75
N GLY A 72 17.55 -19.07 -17.18
CA GLY A 72 17.04 -20.31 -16.61
C GLY A 72 16.08 -20.13 -15.44
N VAL A 73 15.52 -18.93 -15.24
CA VAL A 73 14.43 -18.72 -14.27
C VAL A 73 13.16 -19.34 -14.84
N ASP A 74 12.72 -20.45 -14.25
CA ASP A 74 11.58 -21.25 -14.71
C ASP A 74 10.34 -21.13 -13.80
N ASP A 75 10.48 -20.59 -12.60
CA ASP A 75 9.35 -20.28 -11.69
C ASP A 75 8.68 -18.95 -12.08
N PRO A 76 7.40 -18.96 -12.50
CA PRO A 76 6.67 -17.73 -12.83
C PRO A 76 6.57 -16.73 -11.68
N GLN A 77 6.55 -17.19 -10.43
CA GLN A 77 6.53 -16.30 -9.26
C GLN A 77 7.85 -15.53 -9.12
N GLU A 78 8.97 -16.19 -9.40
CA GLU A 78 10.28 -15.54 -9.37
C GLU A 78 10.47 -14.58 -10.56
N VAL A 79 9.94 -14.93 -11.73
CA VAL A 79 9.87 -14.00 -12.88
C VAL A 79 9.08 -12.76 -12.48
N PHE A 80 7.84 -12.91 -12.02
CA PHE A 80 6.99 -11.81 -11.57
C PHE A 80 7.69 -10.95 -10.51
N LEU A 81 8.25 -11.58 -9.47
CA LEU A 81 8.90 -10.86 -8.39
C LEU A 81 10.11 -10.06 -8.87
N SER A 82 10.88 -10.60 -9.82
CA SER A 82 12.00 -9.89 -10.43
C SER A 82 11.56 -8.67 -11.23
N LEU A 83 10.45 -8.76 -11.99
CA LEU A 83 9.86 -7.63 -12.69
C LEU A 83 9.38 -6.55 -11.69
N ALA A 84 8.61 -6.96 -10.68
CA ALA A 84 8.04 -6.06 -9.68
C ALA A 84 9.13 -5.35 -8.86
N ILE A 85 10.18 -6.06 -8.43
CA ILE A 85 11.29 -5.46 -7.67
C ILE A 85 12.01 -4.39 -8.48
N GLN A 86 12.20 -4.60 -9.78
CA GLN A 86 12.83 -3.59 -10.63
C GLN A 86 11.97 -2.33 -10.70
N ASP A 87 10.67 -2.47 -10.96
CA ASP A 87 9.75 -1.32 -11.03
C ASP A 87 9.67 -0.59 -9.68
N ILE A 88 9.60 -1.33 -8.57
CA ILE A 88 9.58 -0.78 -7.21
C ILE A 88 10.88 -0.04 -6.89
N ARG A 89 12.05 -0.57 -7.29
CA ARG A 89 13.33 0.13 -7.12
C ARG A 89 13.36 1.45 -7.89
N HIS A 90 12.88 1.47 -9.12
CA HIS A 90 12.79 2.71 -9.91
C HIS A 90 11.86 3.75 -9.25
N ALA A 91 10.70 3.31 -8.77
CA ALA A 91 9.78 4.17 -8.03
C ALA A 91 10.42 4.70 -6.73
N CYS A 92 11.09 3.83 -5.95
CA CYS A 92 11.79 4.22 -4.72
C CYS A 92 12.88 5.26 -5.02
N ASP A 93 13.67 5.06 -6.07
CA ASP A 93 14.73 5.99 -6.47
C ASP A 93 14.17 7.34 -6.92
N THR A 94 13.01 7.34 -7.58
CA THR A 94 12.30 8.56 -8.01
C THR A 94 11.71 9.34 -6.84
N LEU A 95 11.16 8.63 -5.85
CA LEU A 95 10.57 9.22 -4.62
C LEU A 95 11.60 9.49 -3.52
N ARG A 96 12.86 9.06 -3.69
CA ARG A 96 13.91 9.22 -2.69
C ARG A 96 14.12 10.67 -2.24
N PRO A 97 14.12 11.69 -3.12
CA PRO A 97 14.22 13.07 -2.69
C PRO A 97 13.08 13.52 -1.77
N VAL A 98 11.86 12.99 -1.95
CA VAL A 98 10.71 13.28 -1.08
C VAL A 98 10.91 12.63 0.29
N TYR A 99 11.38 11.38 0.33
CA TYR A 99 11.71 10.68 1.57
C TYR A 99 12.77 11.42 2.39
N ASP A 100 13.87 11.84 1.74
CA ASP A 100 14.95 12.55 2.44
C ASP A 100 14.50 13.96 2.90
N GLN A 101 13.69 14.68 2.11
CA GLN A 101 13.21 16.03 2.48
C GLN A 101 12.14 16.02 3.58
N SER A 102 11.39 14.93 3.69
CA SER A 102 10.34 14.75 4.70
C SER A 102 10.83 14.07 5.98
N ASP A 103 12.14 13.77 6.09
CA ASP A 103 12.74 13.04 7.21
C ASP A 103 11.99 11.71 7.49
N GLY A 104 11.69 10.97 6.41
CA GLY A 104 10.93 9.72 6.48
C GLY A 104 9.43 9.89 6.74
N GLY A 105 8.88 11.10 6.67
CA GLY A 105 7.42 11.33 6.75
C GLY A 105 6.64 10.87 5.50
N ASP A 106 7.29 10.86 4.34
CA ASP A 106 6.71 10.57 3.02
C ASP A 106 7.76 9.92 2.10
N GLY A 107 7.46 9.78 0.81
CA GLY A 107 8.38 9.28 -0.22
C GLY A 107 8.43 7.76 -0.32
N PHE A 108 7.41 7.07 0.20
CA PHE A 108 7.38 5.62 0.26
C PHE A 108 6.78 4.96 -0.98
N VAL A 109 7.22 3.74 -1.25
CA VAL A 109 6.66 2.85 -2.27
C VAL A 109 6.25 1.52 -1.64
N SER A 110 5.01 1.10 -1.82
CA SER A 110 4.50 -0.14 -1.23
C SER A 110 4.50 -1.31 -2.22
N LEU A 111 5.08 -2.45 -1.81
CA LEU A 111 5.01 -3.73 -2.51
C LEU A 111 4.23 -4.75 -1.68
N GLU A 112 3.15 -5.30 -2.22
CA GLU A 112 2.24 -6.22 -1.51
C GLU A 112 2.70 -7.67 -1.54
N LEU A 113 2.51 -8.36 -0.42
CA LEU A 113 2.73 -9.80 -0.34
C LEU A 113 1.73 -10.57 -1.23
N PRO A 114 2.10 -11.78 -1.70
CA PRO A 114 1.17 -12.64 -2.41
C PRO A 114 -0.09 -12.94 -1.57
N PRO A 115 -1.31 -12.83 -2.13
CA PRO A 115 -2.56 -13.05 -1.39
C PRO A 115 -2.66 -14.38 -0.63
N PRO A 116 -2.12 -15.52 -1.13
CA PRO A 116 -2.14 -16.78 -0.39
C PRO A 116 -1.44 -16.74 0.98
N LEU A 117 -0.52 -15.79 1.21
CA LEU A 117 0.18 -15.63 2.50
C LEU A 117 -0.65 -14.91 3.56
N SER A 118 -1.83 -14.37 3.21
CA SER A 118 -2.69 -13.63 4.14
C SER A 118 -3.14 -14.43 5.37
N HIS A 119 -3.02 -15.76 5.34
CA HIS A 119 -3.32 -16.67 6.45
C HIS A 119 -2.09 -17.46 6.93
N ASP A 120 -0.87 -17.01 6.59
CA ASP A 120 0.39 -17.60 7.02
C ASP A 120 1.32 -16.52 7.58
N THR A 121 1.31 -16.38 8.90
CA THR A 121 2.18 -15.43 9.62
C THR A 121 3.65 -15.65 9.28
N ARG A 122 4.13 -16.90 9.33
CA ARG A 122 5.55 -17.21 9.14
C ARG A 122 5.97 -16.97 7.70
N GLY A 123 5.18 -17.48 6.74
CA GLY A 123 5.41 -17.25 5.32
C GLY A 123 5.38 -15.77 4.94
N SER A 124 4.49 -14.99 5.55
CA SER A 124 4.42 -13.53 5.37
C SER A 124 5.70 -12.84 5.84
N VAL A 125 6.18 -13.15 7.05
CA VAL A 125 7.43 -12.57 7.59
C VAL A 125 8.63 -12.96 6.73
N GLU A 126 8.79 -14.25 6.41
CA GLU A 126 9.90 -14.75 5.59
C GLU A 126 9.92 -14.10 4.21
N THR A 127 8.75 -13.92 3.57
CA THR A 127 8.65 -13.31 2.24
C THR A 127 8.87 -11.80 2.30
N ALA A 128 8.33 -11.12 3.30
CA ALA A 128 8.53 -9.68 3.50
C ALA A 128 10.00 -9.33 3.73
N LEU A 129 10.73 -10.14 4.52
CA LEU A 129 12.17 -9.95 4.73
C LEU A 129 12.96 -10.15 3.43
N LYS A 130 12.58 -11.13 2.60
CA LYS A 130 13.17 -11.29 1.25
C LYS A 130 12.89 -10.08 0.37
N TYR A 131 11.68 -9.51 0.42
CA TYR A 131 11.35 -8.31 -0.36
C TYR A 131 12.16 -7.11 0.10
N TRP A 132 12.27 -6.91 1.41
CA TRP A 132 13.08 -5.86 2.01
C TRP A 132 14.55 -5.93 1.58
N GLU A 133 15.16 -7.12 1.70
CA GLU A 133 16.54 -7.36 1.28
C GLU A 133 16.73 -7.19 -0.22
N ARG A 134 15.83 -7.75 -1.04
CA ARG A 134 15.98 -7.68 -2.49
C ARG A 134 15.71 -6.29 -3.04
N VAL A 135 14.74 -5.54 -2.53
CA VAL A 135 14.52 -4.15 -3.00
C VAL A 135 15.67 -3.26 -2.54
N ASN A 136 16.12 -3.41 -1.29
CA ASN A 136 17.24 -2.68 -0.70
C ASN A 136 17.13 -1.16 -0.90
N ARG A 137 16.01 -0.58 -0.46
CA ARG A 137 15.74 0.86 -0.44
C ARG A 137 15.06 1.22 0.88
N PRO A 138 15.49 2.31 1.55
CA PRO A 138 14.96 2.67 2.87
C PRO A 138 13.49 3.12 2.82
N ASN A 139 13.03 3.60 1.67
CA ASN A 139 11.67 4.05 1.43
C ASN A 139 10.75 2.99 0.80
N LEU A 140 11.14 1.71 0.83
CA LEU A 140 10.19 0.61 0.61
C LEU A 140 9.23 0.54 1.80
N MET A 141 7.97 0.18 1.55
CA MET A 141 7.07 -0.44 2.51
C MET A 141 6.65 -1.82 2.00
N VAL A 142 6.70 -2.85 2.85
CA VAL A 142 6.07 -4.12 2.53
C VAL A 142 4.61 -4.03 2.93
N LYS A 143 3.69 -4.33 2.01
CA LYS A 143 2.26 -4.21 2.25
C LYS A 143 1.68 -5.55 2.72
N VAL A 144 1.11 -5.54 3.93
CA VAL A 144 0.67 -6.73 4.68
C VAL A 144 -0.80 -6.58 5.09
N PRO A 145 -1.69 -7.54 4.76
CA PRO A 145 -3.09 -7.50 5.19
C PRO A 145 -3.27 -7.53 6.72
N ALA A 146 -4.24 -6.79 7.24
CA ALA A 146 -4.65 -6.80 8.66
C ALA A 146 -5.56 -7.99 9.03
N THR A 147 -5.22 -9.19 8.55
CA THR A 147 -5.89 -10.43 8.97
C THR A 147 -5.44 -10.86 10.38
N PRO A 148 -6.15 -11.78 11.04
CA PRO A 148 -5.70 -12.33 12.33
C PRO A 148 -4.26 -12.88 12.29
N GLU A 149 -3.86 -13.49 11.17
CA GLU A 149 -2.49 -13.98 10.95
C GLU A 149 -1.51 -12.89 10.49
N GLY A 150 -2.01 -11.82 9.85
CA GLY A 150 -1.21 -10.69 9.41
C GLY A 150 -0.79 -9.75 10.55
N VAL A 151 -1.64 -9.54 11.55
CA VAL A 151 -1.34 -8.73 12.75
C VAL A 151 -0.04 -9.16 13.45
N PRO A 152 0.18 -10.44 13.80
CA PRO A 152 1.45 -10.85 14.38
C PRO A 152 2.62 -10.74 13.38
N ALA A 153 2.39 -10.91 12.07
CA ALA A 153 3.45 -10.69 11.07
C ALA A 153 3.88 -9.22 11.02
N ILE A 154 2.94 -8.29 11.14
CA ILE A 154 3.21 -6.84 11.22
C ILE A 154 4.09 -6.54 12.43
N GLU A 155 3.74 -7.06 13.62
CA GLU A 155 4.57 -6.87 14.83
C GLU A 155 6.01 -7.36 14.62
N GLU A 156 6.19 -8.57 14.08
CA GLU A 156 7.52 -9.15 13.81
C GLU A 156 8.32 -8.31 12.80
N LEU A 157 7.66 -7.83 11.74
CA LEU A 157 8.33 -7.02 10.70
C LEU A 157 8.74 -5.65 11.21
N ILE A 158 7.86 -4.99 11.98
CA ILE A 158 8.21 -3.73 12.64
C ILE A 158 9.37 -3.97 13.60
N ALA A 159 9.34 -5.04 14.42
CA ALA A 159 10.46 -5.38 15.30
C ALA A 159 11.77 -5.62 14.53
N ALA A 160 11.70 -6.24 13.36
CA ALA A 160 12.85 -6.45 12.47
C ALA A 160 13.34 -5.18 11.76
N GLY A 161 12.61 -4.06 11.86
CA GLY A 161 13.00 -2.77 11.25
C GLY A 161 12.56 -2.61 9.81
N VAL A 162 11.51 -3.32 9.40
CA VAL A 162 10.90 -3.23 8.07
C VAL A 162 9.75 -2.23 8.13
N ASN A 163 9.70 -1.29 7.17
CA ASN A 163 8.54 -0.42 7.06
C ASN A 163 7.34 -1.19 6.50
N VAL A 164 6.15 -1.00 7.08
CA VAL A 164 4.97 -1.80 6.73
C VAL A 164 3.79 -0.92 6.34
N ASN A 165 3.23 -1.15 5.15
CA ASN A 165 1.91 -0.65 4.78
C ASN A 165 0.85 -1.69 5.18
N VAL A 166 0.11 -1.44 6.24
CA VAL A 166 -0.93 -2.36 6.66
C VAL A 166 -2.17 -2.14 5.81
N THR A 167 -2.68 -3.17 5.14
CA THR A 167 -3.81 -3.08 4.19
C THR A 167 -5.04 -3.86 4.64
N LEU A 168 -6.15 -3.69 3.94
CA LEU A 168 -7.42 -4.39 4.16
C LEU A 168 -8.01 -4.17 5.56
N ILE A 169 -7.93 -2.94 6.08
CA ILE A 169 -8.57 -2.54 7.33
C ILE A 169 -9.97 -1.99 7.02
N PHE A 170 -11.01 -2.54 7.64
CA PHE A 170 -12.41 -2.16 7.41
C PHE A 170 -13.17 -1.80 8.69
N ALA A 171 -12.65 -2.20 9.85
CA ALA A 171 -13.31 -2.07 11.14
C ALA A 171 -12.36 -1.46 12.17
N LEU A 172 -12.93 -0.72 13.12
CA LEU A 172 -12.17 -0.05 14.18
C LEU A 172 -11.39 -1.05 15.04
N ASP A 173 -11.98 -2.19 15.40
CA ASP A 173 -11.29 -3.24 16.16
C ASP A 173 -10.04 -3.77 15.43
N ALA A 174 -10.11 -3.90 14.10
CA ALA A 174 -8.95 -4.31 13.30
C ALA A 174 -7.87 -3.20 13.30
N TYR A 175 -8.29 -1.94 13.22
CA TYR A 175 -7.37 -0.79 13.30
C TYR A 175 -6.66 -0.71 14.67
N GLU A 176 -7.38 -0.92 15.77
CA GLU A 176 -6.81 -0.97 17.13
C GLU A 176 -5.77 -2.11 17.28
N ASN A 177 -6.06 -3.28 16.72
CA ASN A 177 -5.12 -4.40 16.69
C ASN A 177 -3.83 -4.05 15.91
N VAL A 178 -3.97 -3.36 14.79
CA VAL A 178 -2.83 -2.89 13.97
C VAL A 178 -1.98 -1.88 14.72
N ILE A 179 -2.61 -0.87 15.36
CA ILE A 179 -1.89 0.11 16.21
C ILE A 179 -1.13 -0.62 17.33
N THR A 180 -1.79 -1.58 17.98
CA THR A 180 -1.19 -2.35 19.07
C THR A 180 0.03 -3.14 18.59
N ALA A 181 -0.06 -3.82 17.44
CA ALA A 181 1.05 -4.56 16.85
C ALA A 181 2.23 -3.64 16.48
N TYR A 182 1.97 -2.48 15.90
CA TYR A 182 3.01 -1.49 15.59
C TYR A 182 3.74 -1.03 16.85
N ILE A 183 3.00 -0.64 17.90
CA ILE A 183 3.58 -0.18 19.16
C ILE A 183 4.41 -1.29 19.82
N ARG A 184 3.93 -2.54 19.82
CA ARG A 184 4.68 -3.68 20.38
C ARG A 184 5.97 -3.96 19.61
N GLY A 185 5.94 -3.87 18.28
CA GLY A 185 7.13 -4.00 17.45
C GLY A 185 8.18 -2.94 17.80
N LEU A 186 7.76 -1.67 17.93
CA LEU A 186 8.65 -0.59 18.36
C LEU A 186 9.18 -0.77 19.78
N GLN A 187 8.34 -1.25 20.71
CA GLN A 187 8.76 -1.53 22.09
C GLN A 187 9.87 -2.58 22.14
N ARG A 188 9.74 -3.66 21.36
CA ARG A 188 10.78 -4.70 21.24
C ARG A 188 12.11 -4.11 20.76
N ARG A 189 12.06 -3.21 19.77
CA ARG A 189 13.27 -2.51 19.27
C ARG A 189 13.89 -1.63 20.33
N LEU A 190 13.07 -0.88 21.08
CA LEU A 190 13.53 -0.04 22.18
C LEU A 190 14.23 -0.87 23.26
N ASP A 191 13.64 -2.00 23.65
CA ASP A 191 14.19 -2.91 24.65
C ASP A 191 15.53 -3.53 24.20
N GLU A 192 15.70 -3.74 22.89
CA GLU A 192 16.94 -4.20 22.26
C GLU A 192 17.91 -3.07 21.87
N HIS A 193 17.63 -1.82 22.24
CA HIS A 193 18.43 -0.63 21.89
C HIS A 193 18.65 -0.43 20.37
N GLN A 194 17.67 -0.84 19.56
CA GLN A 194 17.66 -0.64 18.11
C GLN A 194 17.01 0.70 17.74
N SER A 195 17.28 1.17 16.52
CA SER A 195 16.68 2.41 16.00
C SER A 195 15.15 2.29 15.93
N LEU A 196 14.43 3.34 16.34
CA LEU A 196 12.97 3.44 16.17
C LEU A 196 12.56 4.06 14.83
N ASP A 197 13.53 4.30 13.94
CA ASP A 197 13.33 4.76 12.56
C ASP A 197 12.72 3.63 11.71
N VAL A 198 11.45 3.36 11.96
CA VAL A 198 10.62 2.34 11.30
C VAL A 198 9.23 2.93 11.12
N HIS A 199 8.76 2.97 9.87
CA HIS A 199 7.55 3.67 9.50
C HIS A 199 6.43 2.70 9.12
N SER A 200 5.19 3.09 9.40
CA SER A 200 4.02 2.33 9.00
C SER A 200 2.84 3.23 8.67
N VAL A 201 2.01 2.77 7.74
CA VAL A 201 0.69 3.35 7.44
C VAL A 201 -0.38 2.30 7.63
N ALA A 202 -1.59 2.72 8.03
CA ALA A 202 -2.76 1.87 8.18
C ALA A 202 -3.78 2.23 7.09
N SER A 203 -3.78 1.48 5.99
CA SER A 203 -4.67 1.67 4.84
C SER A 203 -6.10 1.22 5.17
N PHE A 204 -6.88 2.16 5.70
CA PHE A 204 -8.28 1.98 6.05
C PHE A 204 -9.20 2.23 4.83
N PHE A 205 -10.03 1.24 4.50
CA PHE A 205 -10.82 1.26 3.27
C PHE A 205 -12.13 2.03 3.46
N VAL A 206 -12.37 3.00 2.57
CA VAL A 206 -13.55 3.87 2.60
C VAL A 206 -14.65 3.33 1.67
N SER A 207 -14.47 3.43 0.34
CA SER A 207 -15.54 3.19 -0.65
C SER A 207 -16.21 1.81 -0.60
N ARG A 208 -15.49 0.78 -0.13
CA ARG A 208 -16.04 -0.59 0.01
C ARG A 208 -17.13 -0.66 1.08
N VAL A 209 -17.07 0.17 2.12
CA VAL A 209 -18.07 0.22 3.19
C VAL A 209 -19.39 0.77 2.65
N ASP A 210 -19.37 1.90 1.95
CA ASP A 210 -20.57 2.48 1.33
C ASP A 210 -21.19 1.50 0.33
N THR A 211 -20.39 0.84 -0.51
CA THR A 211 -20.91 -0.13 -1.49
C THR A 211 -21.76 -1.24 -0.83
N VAL A 212 -21.32 -1.77 0.31
CA VAL A 212 -22.05 -2.83 1.03
C VAL A 212 -23.25 -2.25 1.78
N VAL A 213 -23.06 -1.15 2.51
CA VAL A 213 -24.12 -0.55 3.33
C VAL A 213 -25.24 0.00 2.46
N ASP A 214 -24.93 0.70 1.38
CA ASP A 214 -25.91 1.27 0.46
C ASP A 214 -26.72 0.16 -0.23
N GLY A 215 -26.09 -0.96 -0.62
CA GLY A 215 -26.81 -2.13 -1.13
C GLY A 215 -27.84 -2.68 -0.13
N LEU A 216 -27.48 -2.74 1.16
CA LEU A 216 -28.40 -3.17 2.23
C LEU A 216 -29.49 -2.14 2.54
N LEU A 217 -29.24 -0.86 2.28
CA LEU A 217 -30.24 0.21 2.40
C LEU A 217 -31.24 0.12 1.24
N ASP A 218 -30.77 -0.11 0.01
CA ASP A 218 -31.60 -0.28 -1.19
C ASP A 218 -32.52 -1.49 -1.10
N GLU A 219 -32.04 -2.62 -0.57
CA GLU A 219 -32.87 -3.80 -0.30
C GLU A 219 -34.02 -3.48 0.68
N ARG A 220 -33.73 -2.69 1.73
CA ARG A 220 -34.74 -2.29 2.72
C ARG A 220 -35.73 -1.27 2.18
N LEU A 221 -35.27 -0.34 1.34
CA LEU A 221 -36.13 0.59 0.62
C LEU A 221 -37.14 -0.18 -0.25
N THR A 222 -36.66 -1.21 -0.96
CA THR A 222 -37.50 -2.05 -1.83
C THR A 222 -38.51 -2.91 -1.04
N ALA A 223 -38.12 -3.40 0.14
CA ALA A 223 -38.97 -4.26 0.98
C ALA A 223 -40.17 -3.53 1.64
N GLY A 224 -40.22 -2.19 1.62
CA GLY A 224 -41.40 -1.40 2.00
C GLY A 224 -41.75 -1.35 3.49
N GLY A 225 -40.81 -1.67 4.39
CA GLY A 225 -41.04 -1.72 5.85
C GLY A 225 -40.37 -0.64 6.70
N ALA A 226 -39.49 0.18 6.11
CA ALA A 226 -38.74 1.24 6.79
C ALA A 226 -39.12 2.63 6.26
N ASP A 227 -38.86 3.68 7.03
CA ASP A 227 -39.04 5.07 6.59
C ASP A 227 -38.11 5.38 5.39
N PRO A 228 -38.63 5.53 4.17
CA PRO A 228 -37.79 5.67 2.97
C PRO A 228 -36.95 6.94 3.02
N ALA A 229 -37.50 8.03 3.57
CA ALA A 229 -36.78 9.31 3.65
C ALA A 229 -35.59 9.24 4.61
N LEU A 230 -35.67 8.41 5.64
CA LEU A 230 -34.53 8.15 6.53
C LEU A 230 -33.44 7.34 5.81
N LEU A 231 -33.82 6.26 5.13
CA LEU A 231 -32.85 5.38 4.46
C LEU A 231 -32.11 6.11 3.32
N GLU A 232 -32.81 6.90 2.51
CA GLU A 232 -32.20 7.71 1.44
C GLU A 232 -31.16 8.70 1.98
N ARG A 233 -31.37 9.24 3.18
CA ARG A 233 -30.42 10.16 3.84
C ARG A 233 -29.15 9.48 4.34
N LEU A 234 -29.16 8.17 4.51
CA LEU A 234 -28.02 7.38 4.99
C LEU A 234 -27.11 6.89 3.86
N LEU A 235 -27.56 6.95 2.61
CA LEU A 235 -26.76 6.57 1.45
C LEU A 235 -25.46 7.38 1.36
N GLY A 236 -24.33 6.71 1.12
CA GLY A 236 -23.01 7.31 1.01
C GLY A 236 -22.52 7.99 2.29
N LYS A 237 -23.07 7.63 3.47
CA LYS A 237 -22.65 8.17 4.78
C LYS A 237 -21.77 7.23 5.58
N ALA A 238 -21.86 5.93 5.32
CA ALA A 238 -21.28 4.92 6.21
C ALA A 238 -19.75 4.94 6.15
N ALA A 239 -19.16 5.05 4.97
CA ALA A 239 -17.72 5.00 4.81
C ALA A 239 -17.00 6.19 5.46
N ILE A 240 -17.50 7.41 5.27
CA ILE A 240 -16.92 8.61 5.88
C ILE A 240 -17.10 8.58 7.40
N ALA A 241 -18.23 8.09 7.90
CA ALA A 241 -18.47 7.99 9.34
C ALA A 241 -17.59 6.90 10.02
N ASN A 242 -17.14 5.90 9.26
CA ASN A 242 -16.29 4.81 9.74
C ASN A 242 -14.79 5.18 9.73
N ALA A 243 -14.39 6.16 8.91
CA ALA A 243 -13.00 6.53 8.64
C ALA A 243 -12.51 7.71 9.51
#